data_AF-A0A0U5IHR3-F1
#
_entry.id   AF-A0A0U5IHR3-F1
#
_cell.length_a   1.000
_cell.length_b   1.000
_cell.length_c   1.000
_cell.angle_alpha   90.00
_cell.angle_beta   90.00
_cell.angle_gamma   90.00
#
_symmetry.space_group_name_H-M   'P 1'
#
loop_
_entity.id
_entity.type
_entity.pdbx_description
1 polymer ?
#
loop_
_entity_poly.entity_id
_entity_poly.type
_entity_poly.pdbx_seq_one_letter_code
_entity_poly.pdbx_strand_id
1 'polypeptide(L)'
;MNPTSIRAPGAPTTDERRKMVEIAAYFLAEHRGFAPGGADADWLRAEQAIDAMLADGAGRAALDHGDLAEGIRNALKLSPGPTHRGEHG
;
A
#
# COMPACT_ATOMS: atom_id res chain seq x y z
N MET A 1 -9.33 10.81 -23.65
CA MET A 1 -7.94 11.23 -23.42
C MET A 1 -7.26 10.19 -22.54
N ASN A 2 -6.32 9.40 -23.07
CA ASN A 2 -5.40 8.61 -22.24
C ASN A 2 -4.11 9.43 -22.09
N PRO A 3 -3.80 10.04 -20.93
CA PRO A 3 -2.50 10.64 -20.76
C PRO A 3 -1.50 9.49 -20.64
N THR A 4 -0.62 9.41 -21.63
CA THR A 4 0.57 8.58 -21.65
C THR A 4 1.36 8.80 -20.36
N SER A 5 1.21 7.87 -19.42
CA SER A 5 2.07 7.81 -18.25
C SER A 5 3.46 7.42 -18.76
N ILE A 6 4.37 8.38 -18.76
CA ILE A 6 5.76 8.18 -19.19
C ILE A 6 6.39 7.23 -18.17
N ARG A 7 6.30 5.93 -18.46
CA ARG A 7 6.77 4.87 -17.58
C ARG A 7 8.29 4.87 -17.60
N ALA A 8 8.93 5.32 -16.53
CA ALA A 8 10.27 4.84 -16.22
C ALA A 8 10.14 3.31 -15.98
N PRO A 9 10.92 2.45 -16.65
CA PRO A 9 10.78 1.01 -16.49
C PRO A 9 11.22 0.61 -15.07
N GLY A 10 10.25 0.45 -14.16
CA GLY A 10 10.49 -0.15 -12.83
C GLY A 10 9.69 0.46 -11.69
N ALA A 11 9.46 1.77 -11.68
CA ALA A 11 8.78 2.45 -10.57
C ALA A 11 7.29 2.73 -10.88
N PRO A 12 6.38 2.60 -9.91
CA PRO A 12 5.01 3.07 -10.06
C PRO A 12 4.98 4.59 -10.26
N THR A 13 4.00 5.06 -11.00
CA THR A 13 3.74 6.49 -11.11
C THR A 13 3.10 7.02 -9.83
N THR A 14 3.16 8.33 -9.61
CA THR A 14 2.54 8.99 -8.43
C THR A 14 1.03 8.71 -8.33
N ASP A 15 0.36 8.55 -9.47
CA ASP A 15 -1.07 8.22 -9.52
C ASP A 15 -1.34 6.77 -9.09
N GLU A 16 -0.55 5.82 -9.60
CA GLU A 16 -0.61 4.42 -9.17
C GLU A 16 -0.30 4.28 -7.68
N ARG A 17 0.72 4.97 -7.18
CA ARG A 17 1.03 5.00 -5.74
C ARG A 17 -0.15 5.52 -4.93
N ARG A 18 -0.76 6.63 -5.34
CA ARG A 18 -1.94 7.18 -4.65
C ARG A 18 -3.10 6.21 -4.62
N LYS A 19 -3.38 5.53 -5.74
CA LYS A 19 -4.44 4.52 -5.81
C LYS A 19 -4.16 3.34 -4.88
N MET A 20 -2.91 2.89 -4.79
CA MET A 20 -2.52 1.83 -3.86
C MET A 20 -2.75 2.25 -2.40
N VAL A 21 -2.38 3.48 -2.06
CA VAL A 21 -2.56 4.04 -0.71
C VAL A 21 -4.04 4.17 -0.36
N GLU A 22 -4.86 4.68 -1.28
CA GLU A 22 -6.31 4.85 -1.07
C GLU A 22 -6.99 3.50 -0.75
N ILE A 23 -6.67 2.46 -1.53
CA ILE A 23 -7.19 1.11 -1.32
C ILE A 23 -6.74 0.56 0.04
N ALA A 24 -5.46 0.69 0.38
CA ALA A 24 -4.93 0.25 1.66
C ALA A 24 -5.57 0.99 2.85
N ALA A 25 -5.76 2.30 2.74
CA ALA A 25 -6.41 3.12 3.77
C ALA A 25 -7.88 2.73 3.94
N TYR A 26 -8.59 2.46 2.85
CA TYR A 26 -9.96 1.96 2.89
C TYR A 26 -10.03 0.62 3.63
N PHE A 27 -9.13 -0.33 3.35
CA PHE A 27 -9.09 -1.61 4.07
C PHE A 27 -8.78 -1.46 5.56
N LEU A 28 -7.89 -0.53 5.93
CA LEU A 28 -7.59 -0.25 7.34
C LEU A 28 -8.80 0.35 8.05
N ALA A 29 -9.51 1.29 7.40
CA ALA A 29 -10.74 1.84 7.91
C ALA A 29 -11.85 0.78 8.03
N GLU A 30 -12.03 -0.07 7.02
CA GLU A 30 -12.97 -1.20 7.02
C GLU A 30 -12.68 -2.17 8.18
N HIS A 31 -11.41 -2.51 8.40
CA HIS A 31 -11.00 -3.39 9.51
C HIS A 31 -11.27 -2.77 10.88
N ARG A 32 -11.25 -1.43 11.00
CA ARG A 32 -11.68 -0.70 12.22
C ARG A 32 -13.20 -0.49 12.28
N GLY A 33 -13.96 -0.95 11.28
CA GLY A 33 -15.40 -0.68 11.19
C GLY A 33 -15.73 0.79 10.93
N PHE A 34 -14.86 1.50 10.21
CA PHE A 34 -14.99 2.91 9.84
C PHE A 34 -15.18 3.87 11.02
N ALA A 35 -14.59 3.56 12.18
CA ALA A 35 -14.69 4.44 13.34
C ALA A 35 -14.15 5.85 13.02
N PRO A 36 -14.82 6.92 13.50
CA PRO A 36 -14.44 8.30 13.19
C PRO A 36 -13.09 8.68 13.84
N GLY A 37 -12.39 9.64 13.23
CA GLY A 37 -11.16 10.21 13.79
C GLY A 37 -9.88 9.40 13.56
N GLY A 38 -9.92 8.32 12.78
CA GLY A 38 -8.73 7.54 12.46
C GLY A 38 -8.37 7.48 10.97
N ALA A 39 -9.08 8.20 10.11
CA ALA A 39 -8.83 8.22 8.67
C ALA A 39 -7.40 8.69 8.33
N ASP A 40 -6.91 9.74 9.00
CA ASP A 40 -5.54 10.25 8.81
C ASP A 40 -4.49 9.21 9.21
N ALA A 41 -4.74 8.47 10.31
CA ALA A 41 -3.85 7.41 10.78
C ALA A 41 -3.87 6.21 9.83
N ASP A 42 -5.04 5.85 9.29
CA ASP A 42 -5.19 4.79 8.29
C ASP A 42 -4.44 5.15 7.01
N TRP A 43 -4.57 6.40 6.56
CA TRP A 43 -3.85 6.93 5.39
C TRP A 43 -2.34 6.90 5.61
N LEU A 44 -1.84 7.44 6.72
CA LEU A 44 -0.41 7.47 7.04
C LEU A 44 0.18 6.05 7.13
N ARG A 45 -0.58 5.10 7.68
CA ARG A 45 -0.18 3.70 7.80
C ARG A 45 -0.21 3.00 6.44
N ALA A 46 -1.20 3.30 5.60
CA ALA A 46 -1.26 2.84 4.22
C ALA A 46 -0.08 3.34 3.40
N GLU A 47 0.28 4.64 3.50
CA GLU A 47 1.45 5.20 2.82
C GLU A 47 2.73 4.47 3.18
N GLN A 48 3.00 4.27 4.47
CA GLN A 48 4.19 3.54 4.92
C GLN A 48 4.22 2.10 4.44
N ALA A 49 3.07 1.41 4.45
CA ALA A 49 2.99 0.04 3.98
C ALA A 49 3.26 -0.06 2.47
N ILE A 50 2.66 0.81 1.66
CA ILE A 50 2.91 0.86 0.22
C ILE A 50 4.36 1.24 -0.06
N ASP A 51 4.93 2.20 0.66
CA ASP A 51 6.33 2.59 0.49
C ASP A 51 7.29 1.42 0.77
N ALA A 52 7.06 0.69 1.86
CA ALA A 52 7.82 -0.51 2.20
C ALA A 52 7.66 -1.62 1.14
N MET A 53 6.44 -1.85 0.65
CA MET A 53 6.18 -2.83 -0.41
C MET A 53 6.86 -2.45 -1.73
N LEU A 54 6.95 -1.16 -2.04
CA LEU A 54 7.64 -0.67 -3.22
C LEU A 54 9.15 -0.80 -3.09
N ALA A 55 9.70 -0.57 -1.90
CA ALA A 55 11.12 -0.79 -1.61
C ALA A 55 11.52 -2.28 -1.71
N ASP A 56 10.63 -3.20 -1.31
CA ASP A 56 10.83 -4.66 -1.38
C ASP A 56 10.58 -5.24 -2.79
N GLY A 57 10.00 -4.45 -3.70
CA GLY A 57 9.62 -4.90 -5.04
C GLY A 57 8.29 -5.67 -5.11
N ALA A 58 7.70 -6.04 -3.96
CA ALA A 58 6.37 -6.67 -3.86
C ALA A 58 5.24 -5.79 -4.44
N GLY A 59 5.37 -4.47 -4.35
CA GLY A 59 4.40 -3.54 -4.92
C GLY A 59 4.30 -3.63 -6.45
N ARG A 60 5.35 -4.13 -7.13
CA ARG A 60 5.28 -4.37 -8.58
C ARG A 60 4.37 -5.54 -8.91
N ALA A 61 4.40 -6.62 -8.13
CA ALA A 61 3.54 -7.78 -8.33
C ALA A 61 2.06 -7.43 -8.09
N ALA A 62 1.77 -6.53 -7.14
CA ALA A 62 0.42 -6.06 -6.88
C ALA A 62 -0.16 -5.24 -8.05
N LEU A 63 0.67 -4.48 -8.77
CA LEU A 63 0.26 -3.71 -9.96
C LEU A 63 0.07 -4.58 -11.20
N ASP A 64 0.77 -5.71 -11.28
CA ASP A 64 0.65 -6.68 -12.39
C ASP A 64 -0.58 -7.60 -12.21
N HIS A 65 -1.00 -7.81 -10.96
CA HIS A 65 -2.24 -8.52 -10.65
C HIS A 65 -3.45 -7.75 -11.22
N GLY A 66 -4.27 -8.44 -12.01
CA GLY A 66 -5.48 -7.88 -12.62
C GLY A 66 -6.51 -7.33 -11.62
N ASP A 67 -6.37 -7.65 -10.33
CA ASP A 67 -7.09 -7.03 -9.23
C ASP A 67 -6.10 -6.42 -8.21
N LEU A 68 -5.90 -5.11 -8.34
CA LEU A 68 -4.98 -4.34 -7.48
C LEU A 68 -5.38 -4.38 -6.01
N ALA A 69 -6.69 -4.47 -5.70
CA ALA A 69 -7.18 -4.45 -4.35
C ALA A 69 -6.85 -5.73 -3.59
N GLU A 70 -7.07 -6.89 -4.23
CA GLU A 70 -6.64 -8.19 -3.72
C GLU A 70 -5.12 -8.26 -3.53
N GLY A 71 -4.34 -7.73 -4.48
CA GLY A 71 -2.87 -7.69 -4.41
C GLY A 71 -2.37 -6.91 -3.18
N ILE A 72 -2.89 -5.70 -2.97
CA ILE A 72 -2.57 -4.87 -1.81
C ILE A 72 -3.02 -5.54 -0.52
N ARG A 73 -4.23 -6.11 -0.49
CA ARG A 73 -4.77 -6.79 0.69
C ARG A 73 -3.90 -7.98 1.09
N ASN A 74 -3.47 -8.80 0.14
CA ASN A 74 -2.59 -9.93 0.41
C ASN A 74 -1.21 -9.46 0.88
N ALA A 75 -0.65 -8.44 0.25
CA ALA A 75 0.63 -7.89 0.67
C ALA A 75 0.59 -7.28 2.09
N LEU A 76 -0.50 -6.58 2.45
CA LEU A 76 -0.74 -6.07 3.80
C LEU A 76 -0.87 -7.18 4.84
N LYS A 77 -1.43 -8.33 4.47
CA LYS A 77 -1.49 -9.51 5.35
C LYS A 77 -0.12 -10.18 5.51
N LEU A 78 0.70 -10.18 4.45
CA LEU A 78 2.02 -10.81 4.42
C LEU A 78 3.11 -9.95 5.06
N SER A 79 2.90 -8.63 5.14
CA SER A 79 3.77 -7.70 5.83
C SER A 79 3.32 -7.55 7.28
N PRO A 80 3.88 -8.30 8.26
CA PRO A 80 3.73 -7.90 9.64
C PRO A 80 4.35 -6.49 9.72
N GLY A 81 3.55 -5.50 10.10
CA GLY A 81 4.02 -4.11 10.29
C GLY A 81 5.36 -4.10 11.02
N PRO A 82 6.24 -3.11 10.74
CA PRO A 82 7.67 -3.18 11.05
C PRO A 82 7.85 -3.81 12.41
N THR A 83 8.32 -5.05 12.42
CA THR A 83 8.68 -5.72 13.65
C THR A 83 9.71 -4.82 14.26
N HIS A 84 9.35 -4.17 15.37
CA HIS A 84 10.33 -3.48 16.19
C HIS A 84 11.35 -4.57 16.50
N ARG A 85 12.49 -4.54 15.80
CA ARG A 85 13.63 -5.42 16.07
C ARG A 85 14.12 -4.97 17.44
N GLY A 86 13.46 -5.51 18.46
CA GLY A 86 13.94 -5.51 19.82
C GLY A 86 15.18 -6.38 19.81
N GLU A 87 16.30 -5.69 19.70
CA GLU A 87 17.64 -6.17 20.02
C GLU A 87 17.55 -6.77 21.43
N HIS A 88 17.48 -8.10 21.54
CA HIS A 88 17.56 -8.80 22.81
C HIS A 88 19.01 -9.21 23.05
N GLY A 89 19.60 -8.61 24.10
CA GLY A 89 20.61 -9.23 24.98
C GLY A 89 22.04 -9.25 24.48
#